data_AF-A0A0J7MQY1-F1
#
_entry.id   AF-A0A0J7MQY1-F1
#
_cell.length_a   1.000
_cell.length_b   1.000
_cell.length_c   1.000
_cell.angle_alpha   90.00
_cell.angle_beta   90.00
_cell.angle_gamma   90.00
#
_symmetry.space_group_name_H-M   'P 1'
#
loop_
_entity.id
_entity.type
_entity.pdbx_description
1 polymer ?
#
loop_
_entity_poly.entity_id
_entity_poly.type
_entity_poly.pdbx_seq_one_letter_code
_entity_poly.pdbx_strand_id
1 'polypeptide(L)'
;MDMVTEDERRWSADNYGVPRRFGKIKNLSNFDASFFKVNSKQAHFMDPQHRLMFEVTYEALIDAGINPTSLKKSRTGVFIGVSDSDANHFWRTDANGLYITKIYRKWT
;
A
#
# COMPACT_ATOMS: atom_id res chain seq x y z
N MET A 1 -16.49 15.17 1.72
CA MET A 1 -15.16 15.79 1.92
C MET A 1 -14.44 15.73 0.58
N ASP A 2 -13.84 16.82 0.10
CA ASP A 2 -13.12 16.80 -1.17
C ASP A 2 -11.80 16.03 -1.01
N MET A 3 -11.58 15.00 -1.82
CA MET A 3 -10.32 14.24 -1.84
C MET A 3 -9.30 14.86 -2.81
N VAL A 4 -9.74 15.77 -3.67
CA VAL A 4 -8.90 16.45 -4.67
C VAL A 4 -8.36 17.75 -4.07
N THR A 5 -7.08 17.74 -3.69
CA THR A 5 -6.43 18.86 -2.99
C THR A 5 -5.14 19.29 -3.67
N GLU A 6 -4.63 20.47 -3.30
CA GLU A 6 -3.40 21.07 -3.85
C GLU A 6 -2.16 20.94 -2.95
N ASP A 7 -2.28 20.23 -1.82
CA ASP A 7 -1.17 20.04 -0.89
C ASP A 7 -0.02 19.19 -1.47
N GLU A 8 1.16 19.30 -0.84
CA GLU A 8 2.38 18.63 -1.27
C GLU A 8 2.58 17.21 -0.66
N ARG A 9 1.50 16.51 -0.24
CA ARG A 9 1.62 15.20 0.45
C ARG A 9 2.38 14.11 -0.32
N ARG A 10 2.55 14.24 -1.64
CA ARG A 10 3.25 13.26 -2.47
C ARG A 10 4.51 13.83 -3.13
N TRP A 11 4.42 15.06 -3.64
CA TRP A 11 5.52 15.75 -4.30
C TRP A 11 5.29 17.27 -4.21
N SER A 12 6.36 18.05 -4.45
CA SER A 12 6.28 19.52 -4.44
C SER A 12 5.44 20.06 -5.59
N ALA A 13 4.76 21.20 -5.39
CA ALA A 13 3.86 21.81 -6.35
C ALA A 13 4.50 22.17 -7.72
N ASP A 14 5.83 22.20 -7.81
CA ASP A 14 6.58 22.54 -9.03
C ASP A 14 7.11 21.28 -9.77
N ASN A 15 6.70 20.09 -9.34
CA ASN A 15 7.14 18.81 -9.93
C ASN A 15 6.71 18.68 -11.40
N TYR A 16 7.66 18.78 -12.34
CA TYR A 16 7.49 18.55 -13.79
C TYR A 16 6.28 19.25 -14.45
N GLY A 17 5.76 20.33 -13.87
CA GLY A 17 4.56 21.02 -14.38
C GLY A 17 3.27 20.19 -14.32
N VAL A 18 3.20 19.15 -13.49
CA VAL A 18 1.97 18.35 -13.34
C VAL A 18 0.86 19.17 -12.67
N PRO A 19 -0.43 18.87 -12.94
CA PRO A 19 -1.53 19.54 -12.26
C PRO A 19 -1.41 19.45 -10.73
N ARG A 20 -1.63 20.58 -10.05
CA ARG A 20 -1.54 20.65 -8.58
C ARG A 20 -2.66 19.89 -7.87
N ARG A 21 -3.81 19.72 -8.54
CA ARG A 21 -5.00 19.07 -7.99
C ARG A 21 -5.08 17.60 -8.39
N PHE A 22 -5.08 16.71 -7.41
CA PHE A 22 -5.33 15.29 -7.60
C PHE A 22 -5.87 14.63 -6.32
N GLY A 23 -6.51 13.47 -6.48
CA GLY A 23 -7.09 12.70 -5.38
C GLY A 23 -6.01 12.07 -4.50
N LYS A 24 -6.07 12.29 -3.19
CA LYS A 24 -5.04 11.79 -2.24
C LYS A 24 -5.67 11.11 -1.02
N ILE A 25 -5.33 9.83 -0.84
CA ILE A 25 -5.60 9.12 0.42
C ILE A 25 -4.89 9.85 1.57
N LYS A 26 -5.59 10.01 2.69
CA LYS A 26 -5.11 10.80 3.85
C LYS A 26 -3.89 10.19 4.52
N ASN A 27 -3.88 8.89 4.72
CA ASN A 27 -2.82 8.18 5.42
C ASN A 27 -2.47 6.88 4.69
N LEU A 28 -1.19 6.68 4.41
CA LEU A 28 -0.63 5.48 3.80
C LEU A 28 0.32 4.71 4.73
N SER A 29 0.65 5.31 5.88
CA SER A 29 1.67 4.84 6.81
C SER A 29 1.09 3.90 7.86
N ASN A 30 -0.20 4.06 8.18
CA ASN A 30 -0.88 3.23 9.16
C ASN A 30 -1.10 1.81 8.63
N PHE A 31 -0.87 0.84 9.51
CA PHE A 31 -1.19 -0.57 9.30
C PHE A 31 -1.13 -1.34 10.61
N ASP A 32 -2.18 -2.09 10.98
CA ASP A 32 -2.15 -2.99 12.14
C ASP A 32 -1.44 -4.31 11.81
N ALA A 33 -0.11 -4.25 11.77
CA ALA A 33 0.73 -5.41 11.45
C ALA A 33 0.51 -6.58 12.43
N SER A 34 0.21 -6.29 13.70
CA SER A 34 0.05 -7.32 14.73
C SER A 34 -1.21 -8.15 14.51
N PHE A 35 -2.32 -7.48 14.17
CA PHE A 35 -3.60 -8.11 13.85
C PHE A 35 -3.47 -9.07 12.66
N PHE A 36 -2.79 -8.63 11.59
CA PHE A 36 -2.55 -9.43 10.39
C PHE A 36 -1.36 -10.40 10.51
N LYS A 37 -0.72 -10.49 11.69
CA LYS A 37 0.44 -11.36 11.96
C LYS A 37 1.62 -11.13 11.02
N VAL A 38 1.84 -9.89 10.63
CA VAL A 38 2.98 -9.44 9.83
C VAL A 38 4.09 -8.94 10.76
N ASN A 39 5.33 -9.36 10.52
CA ASN A 39 6.48 -8.85 11.28
C ASN A 39 6.69 -7.36 11.00
N SER A 40 7.02 -6.55 12.01
CA SER A 40 7.23 -5.09 11.88
C SER A 40 8.23 -4.72 10.77
N LYS A 41 9.30 -5.49 10.61
CA LYS A 41 10.28 -5.27 9.52
C LYS A 41 9.65 -5.52 8.16
N GLN A 42 8.85 -6.58 8.02
CA GLN A 42 8.15 -6.88 6.76
C GLN A 42 7.10 -5.80 6.46
N ALA A 43 6.33 -5.37 7.46
CA ALA A 43 5.32 -4.33 7.32
C ALA A 43 5.90 -3.00 6.80
N HIS A 44 7.15 -2.67 7.16
CA HIS A 44 7.83 -1.48 6.67
C HIS A 44 8.10 -1.53 5.15
N PHE A 45 8.40 -2.71 4.61
CA PHE A 45 8.69 -2.90 3.17
C PHE A 45 7.47 -3.31 2.34
N MET A 46 6.31 -3.47 2.97
CA MET A 46 5.08 -3.75 2.25
C MET A 46 4.61 -2.52 1.47
N ASP A 47 4.10 -2.78 0.27
CA ASP A 47 3.41 -1.76 -0.53
C ASP A 47 2.22 -1.19 0.29
N PRO A 48 2.10 0.15 0.42
CA PRO A 48 0.95 0.77 1.06
C PRO A 48 -0.40 0.31 0.51
N GLN A 49 -0.50 0.00 -0.78
CA GLN A 49 -1.71 -0.54 -1.41
C GLN A 49 -2.10 -1.88 -0.78
N HIS A 50 -1.13 -2.78 -0.56
CA HIS A 50 -1.38 -4.06 0.09
C HIS A 50 -1.78 -3.91 1.57
N ARG A 51 -1.16 -2.98 2.30
CA ARG A 51 -1.49 -2.72 3.72
C ARG A 51 -2.93 -2.25 3.88
N LEU A 52 -3.33 -1.25 3.09
CA LEU A 52 -4.71 -0.75 3.07
C LEU A 52 -5.70 -1.84 2.63
N MET A 53 -5.34 -2.64 1.62
CA MET A 53 -6.19 -3.73 1.13
C MET A 53 -6.50 -4.75 2.21
N PHE A 54 -5.55 -5.09 3.10
CA PHE A 54 -5.81 -6.01 4.21
C PHE A 54 -6.87 -5.47 5.18
N GLU A 55 -6.75 -4.21 5.58
CA GLU A 55 -7.70 -3.55 6.49
C GLU A 55 -9.07 -3.42 5.84
N VAL A 56 -9.15 -2.86 4.63
CA VAL A 56 -10.42 -2.62 3.93
C VAL A 56 -11.13 -3.94 3.58
N THR A 57 -10.40 -5.00 3.23
CA THR A 57 -11.01 -6.32 2.99
C THR A 57 -11.62 -6.88 4.27
N TYR A 58 -10.93 -6.74 5.40
CA TYR A 58 -11.45 -7.17 6.69
C TYR A 58 -12.70 -6.37 7.08
N GLU A 59 -12.65 -5.04 6.95
CA GLU A 59 -13.78 -4.15 7.21
C GLU A 59 -14.99 -4.49 6.33
N ALA A 60 -14.79 -4.72 5.04
CA ALA A 60 -15.87 -5.07 4.11
C ALA A 60 -16.56 -6.39 4.48
N LEU A 61 -15.82 -7.39 4.96
CA LEU A 61 -16.42 -8.63 5.44
C LEU A 61 -17.28 -8.42 6.69
N ILE A 62 -16.79 -7.62 7.64
CA ILE A 62 -17.52 -7.31 8.87
C ILE A 62 -18.76 -6.46 8.57
N ASP A 63 -18.64 -5.47 7.69
CA ASP A 63 -19.75 -4.64 7.22
C ASP A 63 -20.86 -5.48 6.58
N ALA A 64 -20.49 -6.52 5.83
CA ALA A 64 -21.42 -7.51 5.28
C ALA A 64 -22.00 -8.49 6.33
N GLY A 65 -21.63 -8.37 7.60
CA GLY A 65 -22.04 -9.29 8.67
C GLY A 65 -21.39 -10.68 8.58
N ILE A 66 -20.33 -10.84 7.78
CA ILE A 66 -19.62 -12.09 7.58
C ILE A 66 -18.48 -12.17 8.58
N ASN A 67 -18.48 -13.20 9.42
CA ASN A 67 -17.31 -13.52 10.25
C ASN A 67 -16.17 -14.03 9.35
N PRO A 68 -15.01 -13.33 9.22
CA PRO A 68 -13.94 -13.73 8.32
C PRO A 68 -13.37 -15.13 8.61
N THR A 69 -13.50 -15.61 9.84
CA THR A 69 -13.07 -16.96 10.21
C THR A 69 -13.95 -18.06 9.61
N SER A 70 -15.21 -17.79 9.28
CA SER A 70 -16.11 -18.76 8.63
C SER A 70 -15.71 -19.06 7.18
N LEU A 71 -14.98 -18.14 6.54
CA LEU A 71 -14.47 -18.31 5.18
C LEU A 71 -13.18 -19.14 5.12
N LYS A 72 -12.56 -19.46 6.26
CA LYS A 72 -11.33 -20.28 6.29
C LYS A 72 -11.59 -21.66 5.67
N LYS A 73 -10.73 -22.09 4.74
CA LYS A 73 -10.83 -23.36 4.00
C LYS A 73 -12.07 -23.49 3.10
N SER A 74 -12.80 -22.40 2.89
CA SER A 74 -13.87 -22.35 1.89
C SER A 74 -13.29 -22.23 0.47
N ARG A 75 -14.16 -22.36 -0.54
CA ARG A 75 -13.81 -22.11 -1.96
C ARG A 75 -13.96 -20.63 -2.34
N THR A 76 -13.60 -19.72 -1.44
CA THR A 76 -13.68 -18.26 -1.69
C THR A 76 -12.50 -17.83 -2.57
N GLY A 77 -12.80 -17.20 -3.69
CA GLY A 77 -11.79 -16.59 -4.58
C GLY A 77 -11.48 -15.15 -4.19
N VAL A 78 -10.29 -14.68 -4.55
CA VAL A 78 -9.87 -13.27 -4.39
C VAL A 78 -9.37 -12.77 -5.73
N PHE A 79 -9.94 -11.65 -6.19
CA PHE A 79 -9.54 -10.99 -7.42
C PHE A 79 -9.19 -9.54 -7.10
N ILE A 80 -8.03 -9.09 -7.57
CA ILE A 80 -7.49 -7.75 -7.28
C ILE A 80 -7.14 -7.08 -8.60
N GLY A 81 -7.76 -5.93 -8.86
CA GLY A 81 -7.36 -5.05 -9.96
C GLY A 81 -6.22 -4.15 -9.48
N VAL A 82 -5.04 -4.31 -10.08
CA VAL A 82 -3.85 -3.49 -9.80
C VAL A 82 -3.18 -3.14 -11.12
N SER A 83 -2.83 -1.87 -11.30
CA SER A 83 -2.16 -1.39 -12.52
C SER A 83 -0.71 -0.99 -12.28
N ASP A 84 -0.33 -0.64 -11.04
CA ASP A 84 0.99 -0.11 -10.74
C ASP A 84 1.58 -0.65 -9.43
N SER A 85 2.91 -0.65 -9.35
CA SER A 85 3.69 -1.17 -8.23
C SER A 85 4.87 -0.26 -7.87
N ASP A 86 4.62 1.05 -7.81
CA ASP A 86 5.61 2.09 -7.49
C ASP A 86 6.48 1.77 -6.29
N ALA A 87 5.89 1.25 -5.20
CA ALA A 87 6.66 0.88 -4.01
C ALA A 87 7.65 -0.25 -4.32
N ASN A 88 7.24 -1.25 -5.11
CA ASN A 88 8.15 -2.32 -5.53
C ASN A 88 9.29 -1.77 -6.39
N HIS A 89 8.98 -0.86 -7.32
CA HIS A 89 9.99 -0.18 -8.12
C HIS A 89 10.99 0.54 -7.21
N PHE A 90 10.51 1.38 -6.29
CA PHE A 90 11.35 2.10 -5.32
C PHE A 90 12.28 1.18 -4.51
N TRP A 91 11.77 0.05 -4.00
CA TRP A 91 12.59 -0.90 -3.23
C TRP A 91 13.61 -1.67 -4.06
N ARG A 92 13.45 -1.70 -5.38
CA ARG A 92 14.30 -2.46 -6.30
C ARG A 92 15.23 -1.58 -7.11
N THR A 93 15.15 -0.26 -6.99
CA THR A 93 16.02 0.67 -7.71
C THR A 93 16.99 1.38 -6.76
N ASP A 94 18.18 1.69 -7.27
CA ASP A 94 19.10 2.59 -6.59
C ASP A 94 18.69 4.07 -6.74
N ALA A 95 19.52 4.99 -6.22
CA ALA A 95 19.27 6.43 -6.32
C ALA A 95 19.24 6.97 -7.76
N ASN A 96 19.76 6.21 -8.73
CA ASN A 96 19.77 6.55 -10.15
C ASN A 96 18.64 5.85 -10.93
N GLY A 97 17.77 5.09 -10.25
CA GLY A 97 16.68 4.35 -10.88
C GLY A 97 17.10 3.01 -11.52
N LEU A 98 18.30 2.51 -11.27
CA LEU A 98 18.78 1.24 -11.83
C LEU A 98 18.38 0.07 -10.94
N TYR A 99 17.88 -1.02 -11.56
CA TYR A 99 17.50 -2.23 -10.84
C TYR A 99 18.69 -2.88 -10.14
N ILE A 100 18.56 -3.11 -8.82
CA ILE A 100 19.57 -3.83 -8.04
C ILE A 100 19.33 -5.34 -8.13
N THR A 101 20.33 -6.09 -8.60
CA THR A 101 20.29 -7.56 -8.76
C THR A 101 20.43 -8.33 -7.45
N LYS A 102 20.79 -7.66 -6.35
CA LYS A 102 20.87 -8.23 -5.00
C LYS A 102 19.90 -7.48 -4.09
N ILE A 103 18.71 -8.06 -3.89
CA ILE A 103 17.73 -7.58 -2.94
C ILE A 103 18.32 -7.73 -1.53
N TYR A 104 17.92 -6.84 -0.62
CA TYR A 104 18.51 -6.55 0.70
C TYR A 104 19.71 -5.60 0.60
N ARG A 105 19.40 -4.30 0.60
CA ARG A 105 20.29 -3.27 1.12
C ARG A 105 20.82 -3.80 2.46
N LYS A 106 22.09 -4.24 2.46
CA LYS A 106 22.73 -4.88 3.62
C LYS A 106 22.55 -3.99 4.84
N TRP A 107 21.96 -4.56 5.89
CA TRP A 107 21.94 -3.96 7.21
C TRP A 107 23.36 -4.06 7.80
N THR A 108 24.09 -2.95 7.77
CA THR A 108 25.05 -2.54 8.81
C THR A 108 24.64 -1.16 9.27
#